data_AF-A0A089M8L6-F1
#
_entry.id   AF-A0A089M8L6-F1
#
_cell.length_a   1.000
_cell.length_b   1.000
_cell.length_c   1.000
_cell.angle_alpha   90.00
_cell.angle_beta   90.00
_cell.angle_gamma   90.00
#
_symmetry.space_group_name_H-M   'P 1'
#
loop_
_entity.id
_entity.type
_entity.pdbx_description
1 polymer ?
#
loop_
_entity_poly.entity_id
_entity_poly.type
_entity_poly.pdbx_seq_one_letter_code
_entity_poly.pdbx_strand_id
1 'polypeptide(L)' 'MNTGLEKEFELSMEEVNSFITWYEKKQAGTGKASYAIDKHDNNKGPFTNRKDYVIFDKILTFSVDEYSAE' A
#
# COMPACT_ATOMS: atom_id res chain seq x y z
N MET A 1 3.93 -6.65 -17.60
CA MET A 1 2.48 -6.93 -17.76
C MET A 1 1.81 -6.51 -16.47
N ASN A 2 0.89 -5.55 -16.54
CA ASN A 2 0.02 -5.19 -15.42
C ASN A 2 -1.15 -6.18 -15.43
N THR A 3 -1.50 -6.73 -14.27
CA THR A 3 -2.47 -7.84 -14.18
C THR A 3 -3.92 -7.38 -14.06
N GLY A 4 -4.15 -6.06 -13.91
CA GLY A 4 -5.48 -5.52 -13.58
C GLY A 4 -5.98 -5.92 -12.19
N LEU A 5 -5.09 -6.44 -11.33
CA LEU A 5 -5.43 -6.82 -9.98
C LEU A 5 -5.61 -5.57 -9.11
N GLU A 6 -6.79 -5.44 -8.54
CA GLU A 6 -7.13 -4.42 -7.56
C GLU A 6 -7.13 -5.02 -6.15
N LYS A 7 -6.66 -4.23 -5.17
CA LYS A 7 -6.66 -4.57 -3.74
C LYS A 7 -6.91 -3.31 -2.94
N GLU A 8 -7.74 -3.42 -1.93
CA GLU A 8 -8.05 -2.35 -0.99
C GLU A 8 -7.49 -2.67 0.40
N PHE A 9 -7.08 -1.61 1.10
CA PHE A 9 -6.51 -1.70 2.44
C PHE A 9 -7.09 -0.58 3.29
N GLU A 10 -7.55 -0.91 4.49
CA GLU A 10 -7.82 0.07 5.53
C GLU A 10 -6.50 0.44 6.20
N LEU A 11 -6.08 1.69 6.04
CA LEU A 11 -4.81 2.20 6.53
C LEU A 11 -5.02 3.48 7.34
N SER A 12 -4.15 3.72 8.31
CA SER A 12 -4.05 5.03 8.92
C SER A 12 -3.48 6.05 7.92
N MET A 13 -3.75 7.35 8.11
CA MET A 13 -3.16 8.37 7.25
C MET A 13 -1.64 8.43 7.33
N GLU A 14 -1.03 8.00 8.44
CA GLU A 14 0.43 7.85 8.53
C GLU A 14 0.96 6.79 7.55
N GLU A 15 0.28 5.66 7.45
CA GLU A 15 0.64 4.57 6.53
C GLU A 15 0.39 4.96 5.07
N VAL A 16 -0.71 5.66 4.79
CA VAL A 16 -1.01 6.21 3.46
C VAL A 16 0.11 7.18 3.03
N ASN A 17 0.47 8.12 3.88
CA ASN A 17 1.55 9.08 3.59
C ASN A 17 2.91 8.38 3.41
N SER A 18 3.16 7.33 4.19
CA SER A 18 4.37 6.51 4.06
C SER A 18 4.42 5.77 2.72
N PHE A 19 3.29 5.23 2.26
CA PHE A 19 3.17 4.59 0.95
C PHE A 19 3.39 5.60 -0.19
N ILE A 20 2.73 6.76 -0.16
CA ILE A 20 2.90 7.82 -1.17
C ILE A 20 4.37 8.27 -1.23
N THR A 21 4.98 8.50 -0.07
CA THR A 21 6.40 8.91 0.02
C THR A 21 7.32 7.86 -0.60
N TRP A 22 7.07 6.58 -0.35
CA TRP A 22 7.84 5.49 -0.99
C TRP A 22 7.67 5.50 -2.51
N TYR A 23 6.42 5.66 -2.99
CA TYR A 23 6.10 5.65 -4.41
C TYR A 23 6.84 6.78 -5.14
N GLU A 24 6.75 8.01 -4.63
CA GLU A 24 7.40 9.19 -5.23
C GLU A 24 8.93 9.10 -5.18
N LYS A 25 9.51 8.59 -4.09
CA LYS A 25 10.96 8.33 -4.02
C LYS A 25 11.40 7.34 -5.10
N LYS A 26 10.62 6.29 -5.31
CA LYS A 26 10.91 5.27 -6.32
C LYS A 26 10.75 5.80 -7.74
N GLN A 27 9.72 6.61 -7.98
CA GLN A 27 9.54 7.33 -9.23
C GLN A 27 10.71 8.29 -9.52
N ALA A 28 11.25 8.96 -8.49
CA ALA A 28 12.46 9.79 -8.59
C ALA A 28 13.77 8.99 -8.76
N GLY A 29 13.69 7.66 -8.93
CA GLY A 29 14.83 6.78 -9.19
C GLY A 29 15.53 6.24 -7.94
N THR A 30 14.99 6.47 -6.74
CA THR A 30 15.65 6.10 -5.47
C THR A 30 14.78 5.18 -4.60
N GLY A 31 15.36 4.41 -3.69
CA GLY A 31 14.59 3.55 -2.78
C GLY A 31 14.18 2.19 -3.34
N LYS A 32 13.37 1.47 -2.56
CA LYS A 32 13.10 0.04 -2.74
C LYS A 32 12.14 -0.23 -3.89
N ALA A 33 12.32 -1.36 -4.59
CA ALA A 33 11.41 -1.79 -5.66
C ALA A 33 10.04 -2.27 -5.16
N SER A 34 9.91 -2.53 -3.86
CA SER A 34 8.69 -3.00 -3.22
C SER A 34 8.39 -2.26 -1.92
N TYR A 35 7.11 -2.15 -1.59
CA TYR A 35 6.60 -1.67 -0.31
C TYR A 35 5.83 -2.76 0.41
N ALA A 36 5.97 -2.86 1.73
CA ALA A 36 5.20 -3.79 2.53
C ALA A 36 4.03 -3.05 3.19
N ILE A 37 2.81 -3.47 2.89
CA ILE A 37 1.60 -3.00 3.55
C ILE A 37 1.28 -4.01 4.66
N ASP A 38 1.19 -3.55 5.90
CA ASP A 38 0.77 -4.39 7.02
C ASP A 38 -0.72 -4.67 6.90
N LYS A 39 -1.11 -5.93 7.07
CA LYS A 39 -2.51 -6.30 7.25
C LYS A 39 -2.79 -6.21 8.73
N HIS A 40 -3.57 -5.22 9.10
CA HIS A 40 -4.03 -5.00 10.46
C HIS A 40 -4.92 -6.15 10.95
N ASP A 41 -5.38 -6.04 12.19
CA ASP A 41 -6.18 -7.07 12.86
C ASP A 41 -7.47 -7.43 12.10
N ASN A 42 -7.97 -6.52 11.27
CA ASN A 42 -9.12 -6.73 10.40
C ASN A 42 -8.86 -7.69 9.22
N ASN A 43 -7.60 -7.97 8.83
CA ASN A 43 -7.27 -8.74 7.62
C ASN A 43 -6.05 -9.67 7.75
N LYS A 44 -5.52 -9.87 8.96
CA LYS A 44 -4.37 -10.77 9.18
C LYS A 44 -4.71 -12.22 9.50
N GLY A 45 -5.97 -12.55 9.81
CA GLY A 45 -6.36 -13.93 10.13
C GLY A 45 -5.61 -14.47 11.37
N PRO A 46 -5.19 -15.75 11.39
CA PRO A 46 -4.53 -16.35 12.56
C PRO A 46 -3.06 -15.94 12.73
N PHE A 47 -2.54 -15.08 11.85
CA PHE A 47 -1.13 -14.70 11.86
C PHE A 47 -0.88 -13.56 12.83
N THR A 48 0.25 -13.60 13.53
CA THR A 48 0.69 -12.50 14.41
C THR A 48 1.04 -11.23 13.63
N ASN A 49 1.55 -11.39 12.41
CA ASN A 49 1.77 -10.34 11.42
C ASN A 49 1.55 -10.93 10.02
N ARG A 50 0.91 -10.17 9.12
CA ARG A 50 0.78 -10.52 7.70
C ARG A 50 1.02 -9.27 6.87
N LYS A 51 1.86 -9.36 5.85
CA LYS A 51 2.18 -8.26 4.95
C LYS A 51 1.89 -8.62 3.51
N ASP A 52 1.31 -7.67 2.78
CA ASP A 52 1.23 -7.72 1.32
C ASP A 52 2.34 -6.84 0.75
N TYR A 53 3.10 -7.37 -0.20
CA TYR A 53 4.16 -6.61 -0.87
C TYR A 53 3.65 -6.10 -2.22
N VAL A 54 3.71 -4.79 -2.39
CA VAL A 54 3.36 -4.11 -3.64
C VAL A 54 4.65 -3.82 -4.40
N ILE A 55 4.66 -4.09 -5.70
CA ILE A 55 5.82 -3.85 -6.58
C ILE A 55 5.58 -2.57 -7.36
N PHE A 56 6.54 -1.63 -7.29
CA PHE A 56 6.42 -0.30 -7.89
C PHE A 56 6.05 -0.35 -9.39
N ASP A 57 6.78 -1.16 -10.17
CA ASP A 57 6.60 -1.26 -11.62
C ASP A 57 5.35 -2.05 -12.06
N LYS A 58 4.49 -2.42 -11.10
CA LYS A 58 3.20 -3.08 -11.31
C LYS A 58 2.01 -2.23 -10.87
N ILE A 59 2.24 -1.04 -10.33
CA ILE A 59 1.19 -0.09 -9.99
C ILE A 59 0.90 0.76 -11.23
N LEU A 60 -0.32 0.68 -11.76
CA LEU A 60 -0.77 1.55 -12.85
C LEU A 60 -1.36 2.85 -12.30
N THR A 61 -2.23 2.74 -11.29
CA THR A 61 -2.93 3.82 -10.60
C THR A 61 -3.27 3.38 -9.17
N PHE A 62 -3.53 4.32 -8.27
CA PHE A 62 -4.13 4.06 -6.95
C PHE A 62 -5.01 5.25 -6.54
N SER A 63 -6.06 5.00 -5.74
CA SER A 63 -6.87 6.03 -5.08
C SER A 63 -6.57 6.06 -3.58
N VAL A 64 -6.89 7.19 -2.95
CA VAL A 64 -6.91 7.35 -1.50
C VAL A 64 -8.27 7.96 -1.17
N ASP A 65 -9.08 7.19 -0.47
CA ASP A 65 -10.44 7.56 -0.10
C ASP A 65 -10.50 7.75 1.43
N GLU A 66 -10.76 8.99 1.86
CA GLU A 66 -10.82 9.37 3.28
C GLU A 66 -12.27 9.39 3.76
N TYR A 67 -12.54 8.77 4.92
CA TYR A 67 -13.87 8.76 5.54
C TYR A 67 -14.04 9.97 6.46
N SER A 68 -15.16 10.68 6.36
CA SER A 68 -15.57 11.62 7.41
C SER A 68 -16.11 10.84 8.61
N ALA A 69 -15.68 11.18 9.82
CA ALA A 69 -16.41 10.77 11.02
C ALA A 69 -17.70 11.61 11.09
N GLU A 70 -18.85 10.98 10.84
CA GLU A 70 -20.16 11.54 11.23
C GLU A 70 -20.42 11.35 12.72
#